data_AF-A0A969V5T7-F1
#
_entry.id   AF-A0A969V5T7-F1
#
_cell.length_a   1.000
_cell.length_b   1.000
_cell.length_c   1.000
_cell.angle_alpha   90.00
_cell.angle_beta   90.00
_cell.angle_gamma   90.00
#
_symmetry.space_group_name_H-M   'P 1'
#
loop_
_entity.id
_entity.type
_entity.pdbx_description
1 polymer ?
#
loop_
_entity_poly.entity_id
_entity_poly.type
_entity_poly.pdbx_seq_one_letter_code
_entity_poly.pdbx_strand_id
1 'polypeptide(L)'
;MKYPSDVTDEQWAMIEGYFDVGNYGKSRKHPQRLLVNAVFYVIKTGCQWRYLPKDYPPWKSVYSFYMRANHRGLWEEIMKMLVAKDRMAKGRNAQPSYGLIDRRAS
;
A
#
# COMPACT_ATOMS: atom_id res chain seq x y z
N MET A 1 8.38 -1.96 -15.53
CA MET A 1 8.62 -3.33 -15.03
C MET A 1 7.45 -3.71 -14.13
N LYS A 2 7.19 -5.00 -13.88
CA LYS A 2 6.16 -5.45 -12.93
C LYS A 2 6.85 -6.18 -11.78
N TYR A 3 6.55 -5.80 -10.55
CA TYR A 3 7.09 -6.43 -9.35
C TYR A 3 6.06 -7.34 -8.68
N PRO A 4 6.47 -8.39 -7.94
CA PRO A 4 5.55 -9.22 -7.15
C PRO A 4 4.81 -8.48 -6.02
N SER A 5 5.18 -7.22 -5.75
CA SER A 5 4.50 -6.30 -4.82
C SER A 5 3.44 -5.43 -5.49
N ASP A 6 3.40 -5.38 -6.82
CA ASP A 6 2.49 -4.50 -7.55
C ASP A 6 1.04 -4.98 -7.41
N VAL A 7 0.11 -4.04 -7.27
CA VAL A 7 -1.31 -4.37 -7.24
C VAL A 7 -1.81 -4.86 -8.59
N THR A 8 -2.71 -5.85 -8.56
CA THR A 8 -3.47 -6.25 -9.76
C THR A 8 -4.42 -5.14 -10.18
N ASP A 9 -4.95 -5.21 -11.41
CA ASP A 9 -5.92 -4.22 -11.90
C ASP A 9 -7.18 -4.20 -11.03
N GLU A 10 -7.64 -5.36 -10.58
CA GLU A 10 -8.80 -5.44 -9.70
C GLU A 10 -8.52 -4.91 -8.29
N GLN A 11 -7.30 -5.14 -7.75
CA GLN A 11 -6.92 -4.55 -6.46
C GLN A 11 -6.80 -3.03 -6.59
N TRP A 12 -6.28 -2.55 -7.71
CA TRP A 12 -6.18 -1.13 -8.02
C TRP A 12 -7.56 -0.46 -8.09
N ALA A 13 -8.50 -1.04 -8.85
CA ALA A 13 -9.87 -0.53 -8.97
C ALA A 13 -10.59 -0.39 -7.61
N MET A 14 -10.24 -1.20 -6.61
CA MET A 14 -10.83 -1.11 -5.28
C MET A 14 -10.25 0.02 -4.42
N ILE A 15 -9.03 0.48 -4.71
CA ILE A 15 -8.30 1.41 -3.85
C ILE A 15 -8.03 2.76 -4.50
N GLU A 16 -8.18 2.88 -5.83
CA GLU A 16 -7.81 4.10 -6.56
C GLU A 16 -8.58 5.34 -6.08
N GLY A 17 -9.87 5.16 -5.75
CA GLY A 17 -10.75 6.23 -5.27
C GLY A 17 -10.30 6.90 -3.96
N TYR A 18 -9.54 6.20 -3.12
CA TYR A 18 -8.98 6.78 -1.88
C TYR A 18 -8.00 7.92 -2.15
N PHE A 19 -7.45 7.98 -3.38
CA PHE A 19 -6.45 8.95 -3.78
C PHE A 19 -7.00 10.03 -4.72
N ASP A 20 -8.32 10.08 -4.94
CA ASP A 20 -8.96 11.08 -5.79
C ASP A 20 -9.26 12.39 -5.03
N VAL A 21 -9.41 12.29 -3.71
CA VAL A 21 -9.73 13.44 -2.85
C VAL A 21 -8.47 13.97 -2.14
N GLY A 22 -8.16 15.25 -2.35
CA GLY A 22 -7.05 15.96 -1.69
C GLY A 22 -5.85 16.26 -2.59
N ASN A 23 -4.72 16.63 -1.99
CA ASN A 23 -3.48 17.02 -2.70
C ASN A 23 -2.73 15.82 -3.34
N TYR A 24 -3.46 14.77 -3.71
CA TYR A 24 -2.96 13.66 -4.50
C TYR A 24 -3.23 13.84 -6.00
N GLY A 25 -4.21 14.67 -6.38
CA GLY A 25 -4.74 14.79 -7.75
C GLY A 25 -4.28 15.99 -8.58
N LYS A 26 -4.03 17.17 -7.97
CA LYS A 26 -3.91 18.44 -8.72
C LYS A 26 -2.54 18.76 -9.34
N SER A 27 -1.49 17.98 -9.07
CA SER A 27 -0.16 18.16 -9.69
C SER A 27 0.56 16.82 -9.81
N ARG A 28 0.15 16.00 -10.79
CA ARG A 28 0.67 14.64 -10.96
C ARG A 28 1.85 14.62 -11.91
N LYS A 29 3.06 14.75 -11.35
CA LYS A 29 4.28 14.34 -12.07
C LYS A 29 4.34 12.81 -12.29
N HIS A 30 3.63 12.03 -11.46
CA HIS A 30 3.67 10.56 -11.48
C HIS A 30 2.27 9.95 -11.33
N PRO A 31 1.97 8.81 -11.99
CA PRO A 31 0.72 8.07 -11.80
C PRO A 31 0.55 7.57 -10.35
N GLN A 32 -0.66 7.65 -9.76
CA GLN A 32 -0.90 7.17 -8.38
C GLN A 32 -0.57 5.69 -8.24
N ARG A 33 -1.03 4.86 -9.19
CA ARG A 33 -0.79 3.42 -9.14
C ARG A 33 0.69 3.09 -9.03
N LEU A 34 1.53 3.85 -9.74
CA LEU A 34 2.97 3.68 -9.67
C LEU A 34 3.54 4.11 -8.31
N LEU A 35 3.02 5.18 -7.71
CA LEU A 35 3.37 5.58 -6.33
C LEU A 35 2.94 4.54 -5.29
N VAL A 36 1.74 3.96 -5.43
CA VAL A 36 1.23 2.90 -4.54
C VAL A 36 2.05 1.63 -4.68
N ASN A 37 2.35 1.21 -5.90
CA ASN A 37 3.24 0.07 -6.16
C ASN A 37 4.62 0.28 -5.54
N ALA A 38 5.20 1.48 -5.67
CA ALA A 38 6.48 1.81 -5.04
C ALA A 38 6.42 1.72 -3.50
N VAL A 39 5.33 2.19 -2.89
CA VAL A 39 5.13 2.05 -1.44
C VAL A 39 5.00 0.58 -1.04
N PHE A 40 4.21 -0.22 -1.77
CA PHE A 40 4.06 -1.65 -1.49
C PHE A 40 5.34 -2.43 -1.69
N TYR A 41 6.17 -2.05 -2.66
CA TYR A 41 7.51 -2.59 -2.82
C TYR A 41 8.34 -2.40 -1.55
N VAL A 42 8.39 -1.16 -1.02
CA VAL A 42 9.13 -0.85 0.21
C VAL A 42 8.58 -1.63 1.41
N ILE A 43 7.26 -1.66 1.58
CA ILE A 43 6.61 -2.37 2.71
C ILE A 43 6.86 -3.87 2.63
N LYS A 44 6.75 -4.49 1.45
CA LYS A 44 6.87 -5.94 1.27
C LYS A 44 8.31 -6.43 1.34
N THR A 45 9.26 -5.62 0.88
CA THR A 45 10.69 -5.99 0.87
C THR A 45 11.44 -5.52 2.13
N GLY A 46 10.91 -4.51 2.84
CA GLY A 46 11.60 -3.86 3.95
C GLY A 46 12.81 -3.02 3.52
N CYS A 47 12.98 -2.75 2.22
CA CYS A 47 14.14 -2.00 1.75
C CYS A 47 14.10 -0.55 2.26
N GLN A 48 15.28 0.07 2.42
CA GLN A 48 15.35 1.49 2.72
C GLN A 48 14.75 2.30 1.55
N TRP A 49 14.05 3.40 1.84
CA TRP A 49 13.46 4.27 0.81
C TRP A 49 14.46 4.70 -0.26
N ARG A 50 15.71 4.98 0.12
CA ARG A 50 16.78 5.39 -0.81
C ARG A 50 17.23 4.29 -1.78
N TYR A 51 16.90 3.03 -1.49
CA TYR A 51 17.18 1.86 -2.33
C TYR A 51 15.98 1.44 -3.17
N LEU A 52 14.94 2.27 -3.24
CA LEU A 52 13.84 2.06 -4.18
C LEU A 52 14.39 1.93 -5.61
N PRO A 53 13.94 0.93 -6.39
CA PRO A 53 14.32 0.78 -7.79
C PRO A 53 14.10 2.05 -8.62
N LYS A 54 15.01 2.29 -9.58
CA LYS A 54 15.03 3.54 -10.38
C LYS A 54 13.89 3.67 -11.39
N ASP A 55 13.17 2.58 -11.66
CA ASP A 55 11.99 2.57 -12.53
C ASP A 55 10.72 3.05 -11.79
N TYR A 56 10.77 3.17 -10.47
CA TYR A 56 9.77 3.89 -9.69
C TYR A 56 10.07 5.41 -9.63
N PRO A 57 9.06 6.23 -9.27
CA PRO A 57 9.26 7.65 -9.00
C PRO A 57 10.35 7.88 -7.95
N PRO A 58 11.00 9.06 -7.93
CA PRO A 58 12.04 9.37 -6.97
C PRO A 58 11.59 9.10 -5.53
N TRP A 59 12.44 8.45 -4.73
CA TRP A 59 12.07 8.00 -3.38
C TRP A 59 11.49 9.11 -2.50
N LYS A 60 11.93 10.36 -2.66
CA LYS A 60 11.38 11.53 -1.94
C LYS A 60 9.90 11.73 -2.27
N SER A 61 9.53 11.64 -3.53
CA SER A 61 8.14 11.77 -3.99
C SER A 61 7.28 10.64 -3.46
N VAL A 62 7.80 9.41 -3.49
CA VAL A 62 7.11 8.22 -2.94
C VAL A 62 6.94 8.34 -1.42
N TYR A 63 7.99 8.76 -0.71
CA TYR A 63 7.95 8.96 0.74
C TYR A 63 6.97 10.07 1.14
N SER A 64 6.99 11.23 0.47
CA SER A 64 6.03 12.29 0.74
C SER A 64 4.59 11.87 0.44
N PHE A 65 4.37 11.04 -0.60
CA PHE A 65 3.07 10.45 -0.88
C PHE A 65 2.63 9.49 0.24
N TYR A 66 3.51 8.58 0.65
CA TYR A 66 3.28 7.67 1.78
C TYR A 66 2.91 8.44 3.05
N MET A 67 3.70 9.44 3.44
CA MET A 67 3.47 10.22 4.66
C MET A 67 2.11 10.93 4.64
N ARG A 68 1.74 11.57 3.53
CA ARG A 68 0.43 12.22 3.41
C ARG A 68 -0.72 11.23 3.60
N ALA A 69 -0.63 10.07 2.96
CA ALA A 69 -1.66 9.03 3.08
C ALA A 69 -1.68 8.40 4.49
N ASN A 70 -0.51 8.27 5.12
CA ASN A 70 -0.37 7.76 6.48
C ASN A 70 -1.00 8.70 7.52
N HIS A 71 -0.78 10.01 7.40
CA HIS A 71 -1.41 11.01 8.28
C HIS A 71 -2.95 11.02 8.20
N ARG A 72 -3.51 10.48 7.11
CA ARG A 72 -4.95 10.34 6.93
C ARG A 72 -5.49 8.95 7.29
N GLY A 73 -4.63 8.03 7.75
CA GLY A 73 -5.01 6.65 8.07
C GLY A 73 -5.31 5.76 6.85
N LEU A 74 -5.09 6.25 5.62
CA LEU A 74 -5.53 5.56 4.39
C LEU A 74 -4.85 4.20 4.21
N TRP A 75 -3.59 4.07 4.63
CA TRP A 75 -2.87 2.80 4.49
C TRP A 75 -3.49 1.68 5.31
N GLU A 76 -4.02 1.98 6.49
CA GLU A 76 -4.70 0.97 7.31
C GLU A 76 -5.99 0.49 6.64
N GLU A 77 -6.79 1.41 6.11
CA GLU A 77 -8.03 1.10 5.39
C GLU A 77 -7.75 0.29 4.12
N ILE A 78 -6.79 0.72 3.32
CA ILE A 78 -6.36 0.05 2.09
C ILE A 78 -5.87 -1.37 2.41
N MET A 79 -5.02 -1.55 3.41
CA MET A 79 -4.51 -2.87 3.79
C MET A 79 -5.62 -3.78 4.29
N LYS A 80 -6.55 -3.28 5.11
CA LYS A 80 -7.73 -4.05 5.56
C LYS A 80 -8.56 -4.54 4.38
N MET A 81 -8.84 -3.67 3.40
CA MET A 81 -9.60 -4.01 2.20
C MET A 81 -8.89 -5.07 1.34
N LEU A 82 -7.60 -4.90 1.08
CA LEU A 82 -6.83 -5.83 0.24
C LEU A 82 -6.67 -7.21 0.91
N VAL A 83 -6.44 -7.25 2.23
CA VAL A 83 -6.35 -8.51 2.98
C VAL A 83 -7.71 -9.23 3.02
N ALA A 84 -8.81 -8.50 3.23
CA ALA A 84 -10.15 -9.09 3.20
C ALA A 84 -10.43 -9.75 1.84
N LYS A 85 -10.09 -9.07 0.73
CA LYS A 85 -10.22 -9.63 -0.62
C LYS A 85 -9.37 -10.89 -0.81
N ASP A 86 -8.09 -10.85 -0.44
CA ASP A 86 -7.19 -12.01 -0.60
C ASP A 86 -7.66 -13.22 0.22
N ARG A 87 -8.22 -12.98 1.41
CA ARG A 87 -8.80 -14.06 2.24
C ARG A 87 -10.06 -14.64 1.63
N MET A 88 -10.98 -13.81 1.16
CA MET A 88 -12.19 -14.27 0.48
C MET A 88 -11.86 -15.07 -0.78
N ALA A 89 -10.90 -14.60 -1.58
CA ALA A 89 -10.44 -15.32 -2.78
C ALA A 89 -9.79 -16.68 -2.47
N LYS A 90 -9.24 -16.86 -1.26
CA LYS A 90 -8.66 -18.12 -0.76
C LYS A 90 -9.63 -18.96 0.07
N GLY A 91 -10.92 -18.60 0.12
CA GLY A 91 -11.94 -19.33 0.88
C GLY A 91 -11.78 -19.26 2.41
N ARG A 92 -11.10 -18.22 2.93
CA ARG A 92 -10.85 -18.01 4.37
C ARG A 92 -11.68 -16.85 4.91
N ASN A 93 -12.05 -16.90 6.20
CA ASN A 93 -12.80 -15.84 6.88
C ASN A 93 -12.11 -14.46 6.76
N ALA A 94 -12.90 -13.39 6.59
CA ALA A 94 -12.39 -12.03 6.33
C ALA A 94 -11.56 -11.46 7.49
N GLN A 95 -11.89 -11.82 8.73
CA GLN A 95 -11.10 -11.46 9.91
C GLN A 95 -9.94 -12.45 10.13
N PRO A 96 -8.75 -11.98 10.55
CA PRO A 96 -7.74 -12.90 11.05
C PRO A 96 -8.33 -13.57 12.30
N SER A 97 -8.14 -14.88 12.47
CA SER A 97 -8.21 -15.48 13.80
C SER A 97 -7.05 -14.89 14.61
N TYR A 98 -7.26 -13.71 15.19
CA TYR A 98 -6.33 -13.05 16.09
C TYR A 98 -6.41 -13.74 17.46
N GLY A 99 -6.12 -15.04 17.47
CA GLY A 99 -5.90 -15.83 18.67
C GLY A 99 -4.41 -16.15 18.71
N LEU A 100 -3.75 -15.74 19.80
CA LEU A 100 -2.35 -16.02 20.16
C LEU A 100 -1.30 -15.16 19.46
N ILE A 101 -1.03 -13.95 19.97
CA ILE A 101 0.24 -13.63 20.64
C ILE A 101 -0.06 -12.56 21.70
N ASP A 102 -0.36 -13.02 22.92
CA ASP A 102 -0.08 -12.25 24.13
C ASP A 102 1.44 -12.20 24.30
N ARG A 103 1.99 -11.02 24.60
CA ARG A 103 3.37 -10.91 25.08
C ARG A 103 3.35 -9.99 26.30
N ARG A 104 2.88 -10.56 27.41
CA ARG A 104 3.27 -10.16 28.77
C ARG A 104 4.45 -11.02 29.26
N ALA A 105 5.26 -10.39 30.12
CA ALA A 105 6.45 -10.87 30.82
C ALA A 105 7.71 -11.01 29.94
N SER A 106 8.88 -10.48 30.32
CA SER A 106 9.42 -10.16 31.66
C SER A 106 10.27 -8.89 31.64
#